data_AF-A0A853CN25-F1
#
_entry.id   AF-A0A853CN25-F1
#
_cell.length_a   1.000
_cell.length_b   1.000
_cell.length_c   1.000
_cell.angle_alpha   90.00
_cell.angle_beta   90.00
_cell.angle_gamma   90.00
#
_symmetry.space_group_name_H-M   'P 1'
#
loop_
_entity.id
_entity.type
_entity.pdbx_description
1 polymer ?
#
loop_
_entity_poly.entity_id
_entity_poly.type
_entity_poly.pdbx_seq_one_letter_code
_entity_poly.pdbx_strand_id
1 'polypeptide(L)'
;MTQGVTTASAMVRSGGVLRRVLAAAVLGLGIAAGAAAITLLSMLLRSATAVGGSCADGDAGLADGPCRSHTGAALLIAVACALLCLLAVSWGAAVLGAPRPLFLAWPVLALTLGWNFLRDGFDPPMGEGIALGYVVGGVVFLVLGAAPLLLRLSTVRDAHR
;
A
#
# COMPACT_ATOMS: atom_id res chain seq x y z
N MET A 1 38.47 27.67 -26.96
CA MET A 1 37.01 27.36 -26.88
C MET A 1 36.67 25.95 -26.36
N THR A 2 37.64 25.04 -26.18
CA THR A 2 37.39 23.64 -25.77
C THR A 2 37.17 23.43 -24.26
N GLN A 3 37.66 24.32 -23.38
CA GLN A 3 37.51 24.17 -21.93
C GLN A 3 36.09 24.43 -21.40
N GLY A 4 35.27 25.23 -22.09
CA GLY A 4 33.89 25.50 -21.68
C GLY A 4 32.93 24.32 -21.92
N VAL A 5 33.26 23.44 -22.87
CA VAL A 5 32.43 22.30 -23.25
C VAL A 5 32.61 21.13 -22.27
N THR A 6 33.82 20.94 -21.74
CA THR A 6 34.14 19.89 -20.76
C THR A 6 33.54 20.16 -19.39
N THR A 7 33.56 21.42 -18.92
CA THR A 7 32.96 21.79 -17.63
C THR A 7 31.43 21.74 -17.66
N ALA A 8 30.80 22.25 -18.72
CA ALA A 8 29.36 22.13 -18.90
C ALA A 8 28.90 20.67 -18.98
N SER A 9 29.62 19.81 -19.71
CA SER A 9 29.31 18.38 -19.81
C SER A 9 29.48 17.63 -18.49
N ALA A 10 30.50 17.97 -17.70
CA ALA A 10 30.72 17.38 -16.37
C ALA A 10 29.63 17.81 -15.37
N MET A 11 29.21 19.07 -15.40
CA MET A 11 28.17 19.61 -14.51
C MET A 11 26.78 19.04 -14.85
N VAL A 12 26.46 18.90 -16.14
CA VAL A 12 25.23 18.24 -16.62
C VAL A 12 25.23 16.75 -16.26
N ARG A 13 26.37 16.06 -16.37
CA ARG A 13 26.50 14.64 -16.00
C ARG A 13 26.39 14.45 -14.48
N SER A 14 26.99 15.33 -13.68
CA SER A 14 26.89 15.32 -12.21
C SER A 14 25.46 15.60 -11.74
N GLY A 15 24.79 16.60 -12.33
CA GLY A 15 23.37 16.87 -12.08
C GLY A 15 22.46 15.68 -12.44
N GLY A 16 22.76 14.99 -13.54
CA GLY A 16 22.04 13.77 -13.94
C GLY A 16 22.25 12.59 -12.99
N VAL A 17 23.48 12.38 -12.49
CA VAL A 17 23.81 11.32 -11.53
C VAL A 17 23.18 11.62 -10.16
N LEU A 18 23.30 12.85 -9.66
CA LEU A 18 22.68 13.27 -8.40
C LEU A 18 21.15 13.10 -8.44
N ARG A 19 20.51 13.48 -9.56
CA ARG A 19 19.06 13.31 -9.75
C ARG A 19 18.64 11.84 -9.74
N ARG A 20 19.46 10.94 -10.30
CA ARG A 20 19.19 9.49 -10.27
C ARG A 20 19.36 8.89 -8.87
N VAL A 21 20.38 9.30 -8.12
CA VAL A 21 20.60 8.85 -6.74
C VAL A 21 19.46 9.32 -5.83
N LEU A 22 19.06 10.59 -5.94
CA LEU A 22 17.90 11.11 -5.21
C LEU A 22 16.61 10.37 -5.58
N ALA A 23 16.37 10.10 -6.86
CA ALA A 23 15.20 9.36 -7.28
C ALA A 23 15.19 7.90 -6.79
N ALA A 24 16.35 7.24 -6.71
CA ALA A 24 16.47 5.90 -6.14
C ALA A 24 16.21 5.90 -4.61
N ALA A 25 16.75 6.89 -3.90
CA ALA A 25 16.51 7.06 -2.46
C ALA A 25 15.03 7.34 -2.16
N VAL A 26 14.38 8.22 -2.92
CA VAL A 26 12.94 8.51 -2.82
C VAL A 26 12.09 7.29 -3.13
N LEU A 27 12.47 6.50 -4.14
CA LEU A 27 11.78 5.26 -4.48
C LEU A 27 11.87 4.24 -3.33
N GLY A 28 13.07 4.02 -2.78
CA GLY A 28 13.28 3.12 -1.65
C GLY A 28 12.54 3.57 -0.40
N LEU A 29 12.58 4.86 -0.08
CA LEU A 29 11.86 5.44 1.05
C LEU A 29 10.34 5.31 0.89
N GLY A 30 9.81 5.54 -0.32
CA GLY A 30 8.40 5.39 -0.61
C GLY A 30 7.91 3.94 -0.50
N ILE A 31 8.72 2.96 -0.88
CA ILE A 31 8.42 1.53 -0.68
C ILE A 31 8.41 1.18 0.82
N ALA A 32 9.41 1.62 1.57
CA ALA A 32 9.50 1.37 3.01
C ALA A 32 8.33 2.03 3.78
N ALA A 33 7.99 3.27 3.44
CA ALA A 33 6.87 3.99 4.02
C ALA A 33 5.52 3.35 3.63
N GLY A 34 5.38 2.84 2.40
CA GLY A 34 4.22 2.06 1.98
C GLY A 34 4.05 0.77 2.79
N ALA A 35 5.14 0.03 3.03
CA ALA A 35 5.11 -1.17 3.87
C ALA A 35 4.73 -0.84 5.33
N ALA A 36 5.27 0.26 5.87
CA ALA A 36 4.90 0.74 7.20
C ALA A 36 3.42 1.14 7.27
N ALA A 37 2.89 1.84 6.26
CA ALA A 37 1.48 2.22 6.20
C ALA A 37 0.55 1.00 6.13
N ILE A 38 0.90 -0.03 5.35
CA ILE A 38 0.16 -1.30 5.30
C ILE A 38 0.18 -2.01 6.66
N THR A 39 1.31 -1.94 7.37
CA THR A 39 1.46 -2.51 8.71
C THR A 39 0.55 -1.80 9.71
N LEU A 40 0.54 -0.47 9.69
CA LEU A 40 -0.34 0.36 10.52
C LEU A 40 -1.81 0.10 10.20
N LEU A 41 -2.17 -0.01 8.92
CA LEU A 41 -3.52 -0.35 8.49
C LEU A 41 -3.94 -1.73 9.00
N SER A 42 -3.03 -2.71 8.97
CA SER A 42 -3.27 -4.06 9.50
C SER A 42 -3.48 -4.04 11.02
N MET A 43 -2.72 -3.22 11.74
CA MET A 43 -2.89 -3.04 13.19
C MET A 43 -4.22 -2.36 13.51
N LEU A 44 -4.59 -1.33 12.76
CA LEU A 44 -5.88 -0.63 12.90
C LEU A 44 -7.04 -1.59 12.64
N LEU A 45 -6.96 -2.39 11.59
CA LEU A 45 -7.99 -3.38 11.26
C LEU A 45 -8.16 -4.40 12.38
N ARG A 46 -7.05 -4.95 12.91
CA ARG A 46 -7.09 -5.89 14.04
C ARG A 46 -7.64 -5.25 15.32
N SER A 47 -7.35 -3.98 15.56
CA SER A 47 -7.95 -3.26 16.68
C SER A 47 -9.46 -3.07 16.50
N ALA A 48 -9.93 -2.88 15.26
CA ALA A 48 -11.36 -2.76 14.98
C ALA A 48 -12.10 -4.10 15.05
N THR A 49 -11.48 -5.20 14.58
CA THR A 49 -12.05 -6.56 14.69
C THR A 49 -12.05 -7.07 16.12
N ALA A 50 -11.07 -6.66 16.95
CA ALA A 50 -11.09 -6.92 18.39
C ALA A 50 -12.30 -6.32 19.12
N VAL A 51 -12.88 -5.22 18.63
CA VAL A 51 -14.06 -4.59 19.24
C VAL A 51 -15.38 -5.05 18.56
N GLY A 52 -15.31 -5.93 17.56
CA GLY A 52 -16.50 -6.48 16.89
C GLY A 52 -17.05 -5.64 15.73
N GLY A 53 -16.23 -4.78 15.10
CA GLY A 53 -16.58 -4.10 13.84
C GLY A 53 -17.51 -2.88 13.96
N SER A 54 -18.08 -2.60 15.15
CA SER A 54 -19.07 -1.52 15.36
C SER A 54 -18.47 -0.10 15.45
N CYS A 55 -17.14 0.07 15.40
CA CYS A 55 -16.53 1.41 15.46
C CYS A 55 -16.71 2.25 14.17
N ALA A 56 -17.38 1.72 13.15
CA ALA A 56 -17.63 2.37 11.87
C ALA A 56 -19.05 2.97 11.76
N ASP A 57 -19.98 2.59 12.64
CA ASP A 57 -21.30 3.18 12.72
C ASP A 57 -21.20 4.49 13.51
N GLY A 58 -21.41 5.61 12.82
CA GLY A 58 -21.38 6.96 13.42
C GLY A 58 -22.62 7.27 14.26
N ASP A 59 -23.26 6.28 14.89
CA ASP A 59 -24.42 6.51 15.72
C ASP A 59 -23.97 7.02 17.10
N ALA A 60 -24.21 8.31 17.32
CA ALA A 60 -23.83 9.04 18.53
C ALA A 60 -24.44 8.51 19.85
N GLY A 61 -25.20 7.41 19.81
CA GLY A 61 -25.94 6.85 20.94
C GLY A 61 -25.30 5.63 21.62
N LEU A 62 -24.31 4.96 21.02
CA LEU A 62 -23.69 3.75 21.59
C LEU A 62 -22.18 3.90 21.86
N ALA A 63 -21.68 5.14 21.84
CA ALA A 63 -20.27 5.52 21.95
C ALA A 63 -19.66 5.41 23.38
N ASP A 64 -20.23 4.57 24.25
CA ASP A 64 -19.64 4.26 25.57
C ASP A 64 -18.68 3.04 25.52
N GLY A 65 -18.49 2.44 24.33
CA GLY A 65 -17.48 1.41 24.07
C GLY A 65 -16.10 1.97 23.66
N PRO A 66 -15.02 1.19 23.75
CA PRO A 66 -13.60 1.60 23.63
C PRO A 66 -13.13 2.15 22.27
N CYS A 67 -14.04 2.49 21.35
CA CYS A 67 -13.73 3.10 20.06
C CYS A 67 -13.33 4.58 20.26
N ARG A 68 -12.06 4.81 20.60
CA ARG A 68 -11.50 6.15 20.79
C ARG A 68 -11.69 6.99 19.52
N SER A 69 -12.17 8.22 19.71
CA SER A 69 -12.53 9.24 18.69
C SER A 69 -11.46 9.58 17.63
N HIS A 70 -10.24 9.06 17.75
CA HIS A 70 -9.14 9.33 16.83
C HIS A 70 -9.02 8.32 15.66
N THR A 71 -9.84 7.28 15.62
CA THR A 71 -9.76 6.22 14.59
C THR A 71 -10.02 6.76 13.18
N GLY A 72 -10.99 7.66 13.01
CA GLY A 72 -11.27 8.31 11.73
C GLY A 72 -10.11 9.20 11.25
N ALA A 73 -9.48 9.94 12.16
CA ALA A 73 -8.29 10.75 11.84
C ALA A 73 -7.09 9.86 11.47
N ALA A 74 -6.90 8.73 12.16
CA ALA A 74 -5.86 7.76 11.85
C ALA A 74 -6.04 7.15 10.44
N LEU A 75 -7.29 6.87 10.04
CA LEU A 75 -7.60 6.37 8.70
C LEU A 75 -7.27 7.42 7.62
N LEU A 76 -7.67 8.68 7.83
CA LEU A 76 -7.37 9.78 6.91
C LEU A 76 -5.86 10.02 6.77
N ILE A 77 -5.13 10.00 7.88
CA ILE A 77 -3.67 10.12 7.88
C ILE A 77 -3.02 8.95 7.14
N ALA A 78 -3.52 7.72 7.35
CA ALA A 78 -3.02 6.55 6.64
C ALA A 78 -3.24 6.64 5.13
N VAL A 79 -4.43 7.09 4.68
CA VAL A 79 -4.74 7.31 3.25
C VAL A 79 -3.88 8.42 2.66
N ALA A 80 -3.73 9.56 3.36
CA ALA A 80 -2.90 10.67 2.91
C ALA A 80 -1.42 10.24 2.78
N CYS A 81 -0.91 9.49 3.76
CA CYS A 81 0.45 8.95 3.73
C CYS A 81 0.64 7.97 2.56
N ALA A 82 -0.33 7.08 2.32
CA ALA A 82 -0.30 6.17 1.18
C ALA A 82 -0.26 6.91 -0.17
N LEU A 83 -1.08 7.96 -0.34
CA LEU A 83 -1.08 8.79 -1.55
C LEU A 83 0.26 9.50 -1.77
N LEU A 84 0.85 10.07 -0.72
CA LEU A 84 2.16 10.69 -0.78
C LEU A 84 3.26 9.68 -1.16
N CYS A 85 3.21 8.47 -0.62
CA CYS A 85 4.14 7.40 -0.99
C CYS A 85 3.99 6.99 -2.46
N LEU A 86 2.75 6.86 -2.95
CA LEU A 86 2.48 6.55 -4.35
C LEU A 86 3.01 7.64 -5.29
N LEU A 87 2.85 8.92 -4.92
CA LEU A 87 3.41 10.05 -5.66
C LEU A 87 4.94 9.98 -5.70
N ALA A 88 5.60 9.80 -4.55
CA ALA A 88 7.06 9.68 -4.46
C ALA A 88 7.61 8.52 -5.31
N VAL A 89 6.97 7.35 -5.21
CA VAL A 89 7.36 6.16 -5.98
C VAL A 89 7.11 6.37 -7.49
N SER A 90 6.00 7.00 -7.87
CA SER A 90 5.69 7.28 -9.28
C SER A 90 6.69 8.26 -9.91
N TRP A 91 7.11 9.28 -9.15
CA TRP A 91 8.13 10.23 -9.57
C TRP A 91 9.51 9.55 -9.69
N GLY A 92 9.90 8.74 -8.69
CA GLY A 92 11.13 7.97 -8.72
C GLY A 92 11.18 7.02 -9.92
N ALA A 93 10.11 6.27 -10.16
CA ALA A 93 10.01 5.35 -11.31
C ALA A 93 10.11 6.08 -12.65
N ALA A 94 9.48 7.26 -12.78
CA ALA A 94 9.54 8.08 -13.99
C ALA A 94 10.95 8.61 -14.27
N VAL A 95 11.69 9.02 -13.24
CA VAL A 95 13.08 9.52 -13.40
C VAL A 95 14.06 8.40 -13.75
N LEU A 96 13.84 7.18 -13.23
CA LEU A 96 14.69 6.02 -13.51
C LEU A 96 14.32 5.27 -14.80
N GLY A 97 13.19 5.57 -15.44
CA GLY A 97 12.66 4.79 -16.55
C GLY A 97 12.27 3.36 -16.14
N ALA A 98 12.00 3.15 -14.85
CA ALA A 98 11.64 1.86 -14.29
C ALA A 98 10.16 1.54 -14.53
N PRO A 99 9.78 0.25 -14.65
CA PRO A 99 8.38 -0.13 -14.76
C PRO A 99 7.57 0.40 -13.58
N ARG A 100 6.41 1.00 -13.87
CA ARG A 100 5.57 1.70 -12.90
C ARG A 100 5.07 0.74 -11.81
N PRO A 101 5.58 0.82 -10.57
CA PRO A 101 5.19 -0.08 -9.49
C PRO A 101 3.78 0.21 -8.95
N LEU A 102 3.13 1.28 -9.45
CA LEU A 102 1.75 1.62 -9.12
C LEU A 102 0.77 0.47 -9.42
N PHE A 103 1.07 -0.33 -10.44
CA PHE A 103 0.28 -1.52 -10.79
C PHE A 103 0.38 -2.63 -9.74
N LEU A 104 1.46 -2.64 -8.95
CA LEU A 104 1.69 -3.60 -7.87
C LEU A 104 1.15 -3.09 -6.52
N ALA A 105 0.97 -1.79 -6.37
CA ALA A 105 0.45 -1.20 -5.13
C ALA A 105 -0.96 -1.72 -4.80
N TRP A 106 -1.85 -1.78 -5.79
CA TRP A 106 -3.20 -2.32 -5.63
C TRP A 106 -3.23 -3.80 -5.21
N PRO A 107 -2.59 -4.75 -5.94
CA PRO A 107 -2.60 -6.15 -5.55
C PRO A 107 -1.91 -6.39 -4.21
N VAL A 108 -0.83 -5.67 -3.89
CA VAL A 108 -0.18 -5.76 -2.57
C VAL A 108 -1.12 -5.35 -1.45
N LEU A 109 -1.83 -4.22 -1.62
CA LEU A 109 -2.82 -3.76 -0.66
C LEU A 109 -3.95 -4.79 -0.48
N ALA A 110 -4.58 -5.19 -1.58
CA ALA A 110 -5.73 -6.10 -1.56
C ALA A 110 -5.38 -7.48 -1.00
N LEU A 111 -4.24 -8.06 -1.38
CA LEU A 111 -3.78 -9.34 -0.84
C LEU A 111 -3.48 -9.25 0.67
N THR A 112 -2.87 -8.15 1.12
CA THR A 112 -2.55 -7.96 2.54
C THR A 112 -3.81 -7.77 3.39
N LEU A 113 -4.79 -6.99 2.92
CA LEU A 113 -6.09 -6.91 3.60
C LEU A 113 -6.80 -8.27 3.58
N GLY A 114 -6.85 -8.93 2.43
CA GLY A 114 -7.48 -10.24 2.29
C GLY A 114 -6.93 -11.27 3.26
N TRP A 115 -5.61 -11.29 3.47
CA TRP A 115 -4.96 -12.15 4.45
C TRP A 115 -5.34 -11.84 5.90
N ASN A 116 -5.39 -10.56 6.30
CA ASN A 116 -5.80 -10.19 7.64
C ASN A 116 -7.26 -10.59 7.92
N PHE A 117 -8.16 -10.34 6.96
CA PHE A 117 -9.56 -10.75 7.05
C PHE A 117 -9.73 -12.28 7.15
N LEU A 118 -8.96 -13.04 6.36
CA LEU A 118 -9.00 -14.50 6.44
C LEU A 118 -8.56 -15.00 7.82
N ARG A 119 -7.47 -14.43 8.35
CA ARG A 119 -6.96 -14.76 9.68
C ARG A 119 -7.99 -14.47 10.76
N ASP A 120 -8.56 -13.27 10.76
CA ASP A 120 -9.58 -12.87 11.75
C ASP A 120 -10.89 -13.66 11.57
N GLY A 121 -11.14 -14.22 10.39
CA GLY A 121 -12.27 -15.11 10.13
C GLY A 121 -12.10 -16.52 10.67
N PHE A 122 -10.88 -17.08 10.64
CA PHE A 122 -10.59 -18.43 11.15
C PHE A 122 -10.22 -18.44 12.64
N ASP A 123 -9.67 -17.34 13.16
CA ASP A 123 -9.25 -17.18 14.56
C ASP A 123 -9.77 -15.83 15.10
N PRO A 124 -11.08 -15.68 15.31
CA PRO A 124 -11.65 -14.41 15.74
C PRO A 124 -11.31 -14.11 17.21
N PRO A 125 -10.99 -12.85 17.54
CA PRO A 125 -10.56 -12.46 18.89
C PRO A 125 -11.64 -12.53 19.97
N MET A 126 -12.93 -12.65 19.62
CA MET A 126 -14.08 -12.49 20.52
C MET A 126 -15.09 -13.64 20.50
N GLY A 127 -14.77 -14.81 19.93
CA GLY A 127 -15.73 -15.92 19.92
C GLY A 127 -15.15 -17.28 19.55
N GLU A 128 -15.80 -18.35 20.01
CA GLU A 128 -15.56 -19.73 19.57
C GLU A 128 -16.32 -19.99 18.26
N GLY A 129 -15.62 -19.94 17.13
CA GLY A 129 -16.18 -20.35 15.82
C GLY A 129 -15.67 -19.52 14.65
N ILE A 130 -15.98 -19.98 13.43
CA ILE A 130 -15.56 -19.30 12.20
C ILE A 130 -16.45 -18.07 11.96
N ALA A 131 -15.83 -16.88 11.90
CA ALA A 131 -16.52 -15.64 11.58
C ALA A 131 -16.63 -15.47 10.05
N LEU A 132 -17.68 -16.08 9.47
CA LEU A 132 -17.90 -16.14 8.03
C LEU A 132 -17.86 -14.78 7.31
N GLY A 133 -18.30 -13.70 7.95
CA GLY A 133 -18.25 -12.36 7.38
C GLY A 133 -16.81 -11.91 7.05
N TYR A 134 -15.87 -12.18 7.95
CA TYR A 134 -14.45 -11.88 7.72
C TYR A 134 -13.84 -12.82 6.68
N VAL A 135 -14.22 -14.10 6.68
CA VAL A 135 -13.78 -15.06 5.65
C VAL A 135 -14.21 -14.62 4.25
N VAL A 136 -15.48 -14.25 4.07
CA VAL A 136 -16.01 -13.78 2.78
C VAL A 136 -15.30 -12.49 2.36
N GLY A 137 -15.14 -11.53 3.26
CA GLY A 137 -14.38 -10.30 2.98
C GLY A 137 -12.94 -10.59 2.55
N GLY A 138 -12.27 -11.51 3.25
CA GLY A 138 -10.91 -11.93 2.93
C GLY A 138 -10.79 -12.56 1.54
N VAL A 139 -11.70 -13.47 1.19
CA VAL A 139 -11.74 -14.10 -0.14
C VAL A 139 -11.97 -13.07 -1.23
N VAL A 140 -12.90 -12.13 -1.06
CA VAL A 140 -13.18 -11.07 -2.03
C VAL A 140 -11.94 -10.21 -2.27
N PHE A 141 -11.26 -9.78 -1.20
CA PHE A 141 -10.02 -9.01 -1.31
C PHE A 141 -8.88 -9.81 -1.95
N LEU A 142 -8.76 -11.11 -1.65
CA LEU A 142 -7.80 -11.98 -2.32
C LEU A 142 -8.06 -12.08 -3.82
N VAL A 143 -9.32 -12.23 -4.25
CA VAL A 143 -9.69 -12.27 -5.67
C VAL A 143 -9.39 -10.93 -6.34
N LEU A 144 -9.78 -9.81 -5.72
CA LEU A 144 -9.52 -8.46 -6.24
C LEU A 144 -8.02 -8.14 -6.36
N GLY A 145 -7.19 -8.70 -5.47
CA GLY A 145 -5.74 -8.57 -5.53
C GLY A 145 -5.08 -9.52 -6.53
N ALA A 146 -5.54 -10.78 -6.59
CA ALA A 146 -4.95 -11.80 -7.45
C ALA A 146 -5.33 -11.63 -8.93
N ALA A 147 -6.55 -11.19 -9.24
CA ALA A 147 -7.05 -11.05 -10.61
C ALA A 147 -6.15 -10.19 -11.52
N PRO A 148 -5.77 -8.94 -11.17
CA PRO A 148 -4.89 -8.14 -12.03
C PRO A 148 -3.48 -8.75 -12.19
N LEU A 149 -3.01 -9.49 -11.17
CA LEU A 149 -1.72 -10.18 -11.23
C LEU A 149 -1.75 -11.35 -12.22
N LEU A 150 -2.82 -12.16 -12.16
CA LEU A 150 -3.03 -13.31 -13.04
C LEU A 150 -3.24 -12.90 -14.50
N LEU A 151 -4.01 -11.84 -14.76
CA LEU A 151 -4.20 -11.30 -16.12
C LEU A 151 -2.89 -10.79 -16.74
N ARG A 152 -2.02 -10.18 -15.94
CA ARG A 152 -0.69 -9.76 -16.41
C ARG A 152 0.22 -10.94 -16.68
N LEU A 153 0.20 -11.96 -15.83
CA LEU A 153 1.01 -13.16 -16.01
C LEU A 153 0.54 -13.99 -17.22
N SER A 154 -0.76 -14.05 -17.49
CA SER A 154 -1.28 -14.74 -18.68
C SER A 154 -0.85 -14.03 -19.97
N THR A 155 -1.04 -12.71 -20.05
CA THR A 155 -0.63 -11.93 -21.24
C THR A 155 0.85 -12.01 -21.55
N VAL A 156 1.73 -12.00 -20.53
CA VAL A 156 3.17 -12.17 -20.72
C VAL A 156 3.51 -13.60 -21.16
N ARG A 157 2.82 -14.61 -20.61
CA ARG A 157 3.01 -16.01 -20.98
C ARG A 157 2.59 -16.27 -22.43
N ASP A 158 1.50 -15.65 -22.87
CA ASP A 158 0.99 -15.77 -24.24
C ASP A 158 1.90 -15.06 -25.26
N ALA A 159 2.57 -13.97 -24.87
CA ALA A 159 3.54 -13.29 -25.72
C ALA A 159 4.85 -14.08 -25.93
N HIS A 160 5.13 -15.06 -25.08
CA HIS A 160 6.32 -15.91 -25.14
C HIS A 160 6.06 -17.31 -25.72
N ARG A 161 4.81 -17.62 -26.10
CA ARG A 161 4.45 -18.82 -26.86
C ARG A 161 4.33 -18.50 -28.34
#